data_AF-A0A6W0A2S1-F1
#
_entry.id   AF-A0A6W0A2S1-F1
#
_cell.length_a   1.000
_cell.length_b   1.000
_cell.length_c   1.000
_cell.angle_alpha   90.00
_cell.angle_beta   90.00
_cell.angle_gamma   90.00
#
_symmetry.space_group_name_H-M   'P 1'
#
loop_
_entity.id
_entity.type
_entity.pdbx_description
1 polymer ?
#
loop_
_entity_poly.entity_id
_entity_poly.type
_entity_poly.pdbx_seq_one_letter_code
_entity_poly.pdbx_strand_id
1 'polypeptide(L)' 'MNDNVTLRVNGREWNGWTSVRIGAGIERLARDFSVEITRQWPGDEGITTLQPRIKNGSKVEVLIG' A
#
# COMPACT_ATOMS: atom_id res chain seq x y z
N MET A 1 4.06 -17.50 -11.41
CA MET A 1 4.25 -16.82 -10.11
C MET A 1 3.39 -15.59 -10.13
N ASN A 2 2.66 -15.34 -9.05
CA ASN A 2 1.91 -14.11 -8.87
C ASN A 2 2.63 -13.31 -7.79
N ASP A 3 3.16 -12.16 -8.16
CA ASP A 3 3.96 -11.31 -7.26
C ASP A 3 3.11 -10.16 -6.72
N ASN A 4 1.79 -10.37 -6.66
CA ASN A 4 0.85 -9.39 -6.13
C ASN A 4 1.17 -9.11 -4.66
N VAL A 5 1.20 -7.82 -4.33
CA VAL A 5 1.42 -7.36 -2.97
C VAL A 5 0.11 -6.92 -2.35
N THR A 6 -0.21 -7.49 -1.19
CA THR A 6 -1.33 -7.09 -0.34
C THR A 6 -0.81 -6.36 0.88
N LEU A 7 -1.34 -5.16 1.15
CA LEU A 7 -1.15 -4.49 2.43
C LEU A 7 -2.39 -4.74 3.29
N ARG A 8 -2.22 -5.42 4.42
CA ARG A 8 -3.27 -5.56 5.42
C ARG A 8 -3.08 -4.50 6.50
N VAL A 9 -4.11 -3.69 6.74
CA VAL A 9 -4.12 -2.61 7.74
C VAL A 9 -5.30 -2.84 8.69
N ASN A 10 -5.02 -3.07 9.98
CA ASN A 10 -6.05 -3.38 10.99
C ASN A 10 -7.04 -4.49 10.53
N GLY A 11 -6.54 -5.54 9.86
CA GLY A 11 -7.36 -6.65 9.36
C GLY A 11 -8.04 -6.42 8.00
N ARG A 12 -7.97 -5.21 7.44
CA ARG A 12 -8.52 -4.91 6.10
C ARG A 12 -7.44 -4.94 5.03
N GLU A 13 -7.73 -5.57 3.91
CA GLU A 13 -6.79 -5.74 2.80
C GLU A 13 -6.88 -4.63 1.75
N TRP A 14 -5.71 -4.28 1.20
CA TRP A 14 -5.51 -3.28 0.17
C TRP A 14 -4.58 -3.83 -0.91
N ASN A 15 -5.02 -3.73 -2.15
CA ASN A 15 -4.41 -4.30 -3.35
C ASN A 15 -4.46 -3.30 -4.52
N GLY A 16 -3.88 -3.69 -5.66
CA GLY A 16 -3.96 -2.90 -6.90
C GLY A 16 -2.95 -1.75 -6.95
N TRP A 17 -1.79 -1.94 -6.33
CA TRP A 17 -0.72 -0.94 -6.31
C TRP A 17 -0.19 -0.69 -7.72
N THR A 18 0.02 0.57 -8.04
CA THR A 18 0.68 0.99 -9.28
C THR A 18 2.20 0.98 -9.15
N SER A 19 2.72 1.00 -7.91
CA SER A 19 4.14 0.91 -7.60
C SER A 19 4.35 0.22 -6.25
N VAL A 20 5.38 -0.62 -6.17
CA VAL A 20 5.75 -1.40 -4.98
C VAL A 20 7.27 -1.39 -4.82
N ARG A 21 7.76 -1.12 -3.61
CA ARG A 21 9.16 -1.30 -3.19
C ARG A 21 9.21 -1.97 -1.83
N ILE A 22 10.03 -3.01 -1.68
CA ILE A 22 10.23 -3.71 -0.41
C ILE A 22 11.74 -3.86 -0.19
N GLY A 23 12.23 -3.33 0.92
CA GLY A 23 13.63 -3.34 1.32
C GLY A 23 13.91 -4.33 2.44
N ALA A 24 14.91 -5.20 2.24
CA ALA A 24 15.38 -6.14 3.25
C ALA A 24 16.92 -6.16 3.29
N GLY A 25 17.53 -5.03 3.63
CA GLY A 25 18.99 -4.89 3.75
C GLY A 25 19.53 -5.49 5.05
N ILE A 26 20.68 -6.16 4.98
CA ILE A 26 21.33 -6.81 6.14
C ILE A 26 21.78 -5.80 7.20
N GLU A 27 22.16 -4.59 6.79
CA GLU A 27 22.59 -3.49 7.68
C GLU A 27 21.41 -2.73 8.32
N ARG A 28 20.16 -3.18 8.12
CA ARG A 28 18.97 -2.49 8.62
C ARG A 28 18.37 -3.23 9.80
N LEU A 29 18.10 -2.52 10.90
CA LEU A 29 17.42 -3.07 12.08
C LEU A 29 15.96 -3.47 11.79
N ALA A 30 15.32 -2.81 10.82
CA ALA A 30 13.96 -3.08 10.38
C ALA A 30 13.87 -3.08 8.86
N ARG A 31 12.93 -3.87 8.33
CA ARG A 31 12.54 -3.83 6.92
C ARG A 31 11.66 -2.62 6.64
N ASP A 32 11.70 -2.16 5.41
CA ASP A 32 10.88 -1.04 4.92
C ASP A 32 10.11 -1.43 3.66
N PHE A 33 9.02 -0.73 3.41
CA PHE A 33 8.22 -0.90 2.21
C PHE A 33 7.53 0.40 1.82
N SER A 34 7.29 0.56 0.52
CA SER A 34 6.49 1.65 -0.05
C SER A 34 5.53 1.06 -1.08
N VAL A 35 4.25 1.42 -0.98
CA VAL A 35 3.23 1.09 -1.98
C VAL A 35 2.47 2.34 -2.35
N GLU A 36 2.19 2.49 -3.64
CA GLU A 36 1.53 3.68 -4.18
C GLU A 36 0.39 3.26 -5.11
N ILE A 37 -0.67 4.06 -5.13
CA ILE A 37 -1.80 3.89 -6.05
C ILE A 37 -2.34 5.26 -6.46
N THR A 38 -2.45 5.48 -7.75
CA THR A 38 -3.12 6.66 -8.30
C THR A 38 -4.61 6.36 -8.47
N ARG A 39 -5.47 7.16 -7.85
CA ARG A 39 -6.93 6.95 -7.86
C ARG A 39 -7.73 8.06 -8.55
N GLN A 40 -7.06 9.02 -9.19
CA GLN A 40 -7.71 10.14 -9.87
C GLN A 40 -7.56 10.01 -11.39
N TRP A 41 -8.68 10.12 -12.10
CA TRP A 41 -8.73 10.18 -13.55
C TRP A 41 -8.94 11.62 -14.03
N PRO A 42 -8.38 12.03 -15.18
CA PRO A 42 -8.71 13.30 -15.80
C PRO A 42 -10.23 13.40 -16.06
N GLY A 43 -10.88 14.47 -15.61
CA GLY A 43 -12.34 14.67 -15.73
C GLY A 43 -13.15 14.21 -14.51
N ASP A 44 -12.49 13.65 -13.49
CA ASP A 44 -13.13 13.22 -12.26
C ASP A 44 -13.22 14.35 -11.23
N GLU A 45 -13.97 15.41 -11.54
CA GLU A 45 -14.16 16.60 -10.68
C GLU A 45 -15.14 16.35 -9.51
N GLY A 46 -15.60 15.11 -9.32
CA GLY A 46 -16.74 14.81 -8.44
C GLY A 46 -16.66 13.52 -7.63
N ILE A 47 -15.65 12.64 -7.81
CA ILE A 47 -15.48 11.51 -6.89
C ILE A 47 -15.00 12.04 -5.54
N THR A 48 -15.98 12.23 -4.66
CA THR A 48 -15.94 12.23 -3.20
C THR A 48 -14.51 12.14 -2.65
N THR A 49 -14.02 13.19 -1.99
CA THR A 49 -12.76 13.21 -1.26
C THR A 49 -12.51 11.86 -0.59
N LEU A 50 -11.75 10.98 -1.25
CA LEU A 50 -11.49 9.64 -0.77
C LEU A 50 -10.47 9.81 0.35
N GLN A 51 -10.96 10.14 1.54
CA GLN A 51 -10.09 10.27 2.70
C GLN A 51 -9.29 8.97 2.83
N PRO A 52 -7.96 9.05 2.95
CA PRO A 52 -7.13 7.88 3.15
C PRO A 52 -7.65 7.10 4.36
N ARG A 53 -8.17 5.90 4.13
CA ARG A 53 -8.66 5.02 5.22
C ARG A 53 -7.50 4.39 6.02
N ILE A 54 -6.27 4.62 5.59
CA ILE A 54 -5.05 4.18 6.25
C ILE A 54 -4.52 5.36 7.06
N LYS A 55 -4.40 5.19 8.38
CA LYS A 55 -3.85 6.20 9.30
C LYS A 55 -2.42 5.84 9.67
N ASN A 56 -1.57 6.85 9.84
CA ASN A 56 -0.20 6.66 10.35
C ASN A 56 -0.24 5.95 11.72
N GLY A 57 0.72 5.04 11.96
CA GLY A 57 0.81 4.24 13.19
C GLY A 57 -0.13 3.02 13.25
N SER A 58 -0.99 2.79 12.25
CA SER A 58 -1.81 1.58 12.20
C SER A 58 -0.94 0.32 12.10
N LYS A 59 -1.38 -0.80 12.70
CA LYS A 59 -0.69 -2.09 12.52
C LYS A 59 -0.85 -2.55 11.07
N VAL A 60 0.27 -2.94 10.47
CA VAL A 60 0.34 -3.34 9.06
C VAL A 60 1.04 -4.69 8.89
N GLU A 61 0.61 -5.43 7.87
CA GLU A 61 1.25 -6.66 7.39
C GLU A 61 1.37 -6.57 5.86
N VAL A 62 2.52 -6.99 5.32
CA VAL A 62 2.77 -7.04 3.87
C VAL A 62 2.82 -8.50 3.45
N LEU A 63 1.95 -8.90 2.52
CA LEU A 63 1.87 -10.25 1.98
C LEU A 63 2.23 -10.24 0.49
N ILE A 64 2.95 -11.26 0.03
CA ILE A 64 3.40 -11.45 -1.35
C ILE A 64 2.92 -12.83 -1.82
N GLY A 65 2.16 -12.91 -2.92
CA GLY A 65 1.72 -14.18 -3.52
C GLY A 65 0.46 -14.10 -4.40
#